data_AF-A0A7V9J7S5-F1
#
_entry.id   AF-A0A7V9J7S5-F1
#
_cell.length_a   1.000
_cell.length_b   1.000
_cell.length_c   1.000
_cell.angle_alpha   90.00
_cell.angle_beta   90.00
_cell.angle_gamma   90.00
#
_symmetry.space_group_name_H-M   'P 1'
#
loop_
_entity.id
_entity.type
_entity.pdbx_description
1 polymer ?
#
loop_
_entity_poly.entity_id
_entity_poly.type
_entity_poly.pdbx_seq_one_letter_code
_entity_poly.pdbx_strand_id
1 'polypeptide(L)'
;TMSLARRRRLVEVVSERELLVLEDNPYGLLRYEGEPLPPLYKLDGGVYVMYLGTFSKILSPGLRLGWVVAPPPVLEKINLGKQGADLCTSTLSQLMVHAYFELEDWRDYVGSLTEIYRARRDTMLDALAESFPPQAEWTRPAGGLFIWATLPDFIDTTDLLARARRENVAFVPGEGAFLDGRGRSSMRLNFSGSDEDRIREGIRRIGEVIKEQVALYGTLTGEPEPQAKAAPRQAVAEEDGGRVVKLPRRGAGRGRRAGGS
;
A
#
# COMPACT_ATOMS: atom_id res chain seq x y z
N THR A 1 2.02 8.04 -2.35
CA THR A 1 0.65 8.59 -2.40
C THR A 1 0.38 9.14 -3.79
N MET A 2 -0.79 8.87 -4.39
CA MET A 2 -1.15 9.46 -5.68
C MET A 2 -1.31 10.99 -5.55
N SER A 3 -0.62 11.75 -6.40
CA SER A 3 -0.66 13.21 -6.44
C SER A 3 -2.05 13.73 -6.82
N LEU A 4 -2.36 14.98 -6.45
CA LEU A 4 -3.65 15.59 -6.78
C LEU A 4 -3.88 15.67 -8.30
N ALA A 5 -2.85 16.00 -9.08
CA ALA A 5 -2.94 16.04 -10.54
C ALA A 5 -3.30 14.66 -11.12
N ARG A 6 -2.66 13.58 -10.64
CA ARG A 6 -2.98 12.21 -11.05
C ARG A 6 -4.38 11.77 -10.61
N ARG A 7 -4.83 12.19 -9.42
CA ARG A 7 -6.21 11.93 -8.94
C ARG A 7 -7.24 12.57 -9.86
N ARG A 8 -7.06 13.85 -10.22
CA ARG A 8 -7.93 14.56 -11.18
C ARG A 8 -7.94 13.87 -12.53
N ARG A 9 -6.76 13.55 -13.06
CA ARG A 9 -6.65 12.85 -14.34
C ARG A 9 -7.32 11.47 -14.32
N LEU A 10 -7.21 10.74 -13.21
CA LEU A 10 -7.90 9.45 -13.07
C LEU A 10 -9.42 9.62 -13.10
N VAL A 11 -9.96 10.60 -12.39
CA VAL A 11 -11.41 10.90 -12.37
C VAL A 11 -11.90 11.31 -13.76
N GLU A 12 -11.15 12.10 -14.51
CA GLU A 12 -11.47 12.42 -15.92
C GLU A 12 -11.59 11.15 -16.76
N VAL A 13 -10.58 10.26 -16.72
CA VAL A 13 -10.58 9.00 -17.48
C VAL A 13 -11.70 8.07 -17.04
N VAL A 14 -12.01 8.04 -15.74
CA VAL A 14 -13.11 7.27 -15.16
C VAL A 14 -14.45 7.72 -15.74
N SER A 15 -14.69 9.03 -15.78
CA SER A 15 -15.91 9.62 -16.33
C SER A 15 -16.00 9.41 -17.85
N GLU A 16 -14.93 9.70 -18.60
CA GLU A 16 -14.86 9.53 -20.06
C GLU A 16 -15.15 8.10 -20.53
N ARG A 17 -14.84 7.10 -19.68
CA ARG A 17 -14.91 5.68 -20.02
C ARG A 17 -15.94 4.90 -19.21
N GLU A 18 -16.70 5.58 -18.36
CA GLU A 18 -17.72 5.01 -17.49
C GLU A 18 -17.18 3.82 -16.66
N LEU A 19 -15.98 3.99 -16.10
CA LEU A 19 -15.30 2.93 -15.37
C LEU A 19 -15.62 2.99 -13.88
N LEU A 20 -16.19 1.93 -13.33
CA LEU A 20 -16.32 1.80 -11.89
C LEU A 20 -14.94 1.65 -11.24
N VAL A 21 -14.63 2.50 -10.26
CA VAL A 21 -13.37 2.49 -9.51
C VAL A 21 -13.61 2.26 -8.04
N LEU A 22 -12.75 1.45 -7.43
CA LEU A 22 -12.73 1.22 -6.00
C LEU A 22 -11.54 1.96 -5.37
N GLU A 23 -11.82 2.96 -4.55
CA GLU A 23 -10.84 3.66 -3.73
C GLU A 23 -10.77 3.01 -2.34
N ASP A 24 -9.78 2.14 -2.13
CA ASP A 24 -9.49 1.55 -0.82
C ASP A 24 -8.59 2.49 0.01
N ASN A 25 -9.14 3.07 1.08
CA ASN A 25 -8.46 4.09 1.89
C ASN A 25 -8.33 3.72 3.39
N PRO A 26 -7.57 2.67 3.74
CA PRO A 26 -7.40 2.25 5.14
C PRO A 26 -6.43 3.14 5.93
N TYR A 27 -5.64 3.97 5.25
CA TYR A 27 -4.54 4.75 5.85
C TYR A 27 -4.74 6.26 5.78
N GLY A 28 -5.84 6.75 5.20
CA GLY A 28 -6.01 8.18 4.89
C GLY A 28 -5.92 9.11 6.10
N LEU A 29 -6.26 8.60 7.29
CA LEU A 29 -6.18 9.33 8.56
C LEU A 29 -4.79 9.26 9.23
N LEU A 30 -3.91 8.35 8.81
CA LEU A 30 -2.56 8.17 9.36
C LEU A 30 -1.56 8.93 8.50
N ARG A 31 -1.58 10.27 8.58
CA ARG A 31 -0.76 11.16 7.76
C ARG A 31 0.20 11.95 8.64
N TYR A 32 1.50 11.78 8.39
CA TYR A 32 2.57 12.37 9.18
C TYR A 32 3.00 13.75 8.68
N GLU A 33 2.85 14.00 7.38
CA GLU A 33 3.36 15.21 6.72
C GLU A 33 2.44 15.71 5.61
N GLY A 34 2.39 17.04 5.50
CA GLY A 34 1.62 17.78 4.50
C GLY A 34 0.11 17.63 4.64
N GLU A 35 -0.63 18.35 3.82
CA GLU A 35 -2.08 18.40 3.92
C GLU A 35 -2.78 17.13 3.40
N PRO A 36 -3.91 16.72 4.02
CA PRO A 36 -4.77 15.68 3.46
C PRO A 36 -5.24 16.02 2.05
N LEU A 37 -5.12 15.06 1.13
CA LEU A 37 -5.62 15.21 -0.24
C LEU A 37 -7.08 14.75 -0.34
N PRO A 38 -7.93 15.43 -1.13
CA PRO A 38 -9.31 15.00 -1.34
C PRO A 38 -9.35 13.59 -1.94
N PRO A 39 -10.19 12.67 -1.41
CA PRO A 39 -10.34 11.33 -1.96
C PRO A 39 -10.88 11.38 -3.40
N LEU A 40 -10.59 10.35 -4.20
CA LEU A 40 -11.12 10.18 -5.55
C LEU A 40 -12.65 10.27 -5.54
N TYR A 41 -13.30 9.66 -4.55
CA TYR A 41 -14.75 9.74 -4.37
C TYR A 41 -15.26 11.19 -4.35
N LYS A 42 -14.58 12.07 -3.62
CA LYS A 42 -14.95 13.49 -3.52
C LYS A 42 -14.72 14.24 -4.83
N LEU A 43 -13.67 13.88 -5.57
CA LEU A 43 -13.34 14.50 -6.85
C LEU A 43 -14.28 14.04 -7.98
N ASP A 44 -14.72 12.78 -7.94
CA ASP A 44 -15.69 12.19 -8.86
C ASP A 44 -17.14 12.63 -8.59
N GLY A 45 -17.45 13.03 -7.36
CA GLY A 45 -18.82 13.35 -6.95
C GLY A 45 -19.67 12.12 -6.64
N GLY A 46 -19.06 10.94 -6.51
CA GLY A 46 -19.72 9.69 -6.14
C GLY A 46 -20.56 9.06 -7.26
N VAL A 47 -20.15 9.25 -8.52
CA VAL A 47 -20.82 8.71 -9.72
C VAL A 47 -20.25 7.36 -10.11
N TYR A 48 -18.92 7.25 -10.21
CA TYR A 48 -18.20 6.06 -10.65
C TYR A 48 -17.17 5.56 -9.62
N VAL A 49 -16.80 6.38 -8.65
CA VAL A 49 -15.88 5.98 -7.59
C VAL A 49 -16.65 5.51 -6.37
N MET A 50 -16.30 4.32 -5.88
CA MET A 50 -16.68 3.81 -4.57
C MET A 50 -15.55 4.07 -3.59
N TYR A 51 -15.88 4.45 -2.36
CA TYR A 51 -14.92 4.65 -1.27
C TYR A 51 -15.04 3.53 -0.25
N LEU A 52 -13.91 2.92 0.12
CA LEU A 52 -13.81 2.01 1.25
C LEU A 52 -13.02 2.63 2.40
N GLY A 53 -13.54 2.47 3.61
CA GLY A 53 -12.82 2.76 4.84
C GLY A 53 -12.89 1.60 5.81
N THR A 54 -11.99 1.60 6.79
CA THR A 54 -11.93 0.57 7.83
C THR A 54 -11.47 1.12 9.16
N PHE A 55 -11.97 0.54 10.24
CA PHE A 55 -11.50 0.79 11.61
C PHE A 55 -10.23 0.01 11.94
N SER A 56 -9.75 -0.84 11.03
CA SER A 56 -8.65 -1.78 11.30
C SER A 56 -7.31 -1.13 11.63
N LYS A 57 -7.12 0.16 11.31
CA LYS A 57 -5.85 0.89 11.45
C LYS A 57 -5.96 2.15 12.31
N ILE A 58 -7.19 2.52 12.68
CA ILE A 58 -7.51 3.72 13.46
C ILE A 58 -8.23 3.40 14.77
N LEU A 59 -8.54 2.13 15.01
CA LEU A 59 -9.16 1.65 16.24
C LEU A 59 -8.69 0.23 16.57
N SER A 60 -9.20 -0.78 15.85
CA SER A 60 -8.77 -2.16 16.07
C SER A 60 -9.12 -3.08 14.88
N PRO A 61 -8.17 -3.89 14.38
CA PRO A 61 -8.45 -4.89 13.36
C PRO A 61 -9.35 -6.01 13.87
N GLY A 62 -9.41 -6.26 15.18
CA GLY A 62 -10.21 -7.32 15.79
C GLY A 62 -11.73 -7.10 15.68
N LEU A 63 -12.16 -5.85 15.46
CA LEU A 63 -13.57 -5.50 15.28
C LEU A 63 -14.14 -5.96 13.93
N ARG A 64 -13.26 -6.27 12.95
CA ARG A 64 -13.64 -6.65 11.58
C ARG A 64 -14.68 -5.69 10.95
N LEU A 65 -14.59 -4.39 11.27
CA LEU A 65 -15.54 -3.39 10.83
C LEU A 65 -14.93 -2.41 9.82
N GLY A 66 -15.70 -2.13 8.78
CA GLY A 66 -15.41 -1.12 7.76
C GLY A 66 -16.71 -0.62 7.15
N TRP A 67 -16.59 0.34 6.23
CA TRP A 67 -17.71 0.96 5.56
C TRP A 67 -17.42 1.15 4.07
N VAL A 68 -18.49 1.22 3.29
CA VAL A 68 -18.46 1.53 1.87
C VAL A 68 -19.38 2.71 1.58
N VAL A 69 -18.92 3.64 0.75
CA VAL A 69 -19.74 4.68 0.13
C VAL A 69 -19.74 4.41 -1.37
N ALA A 70 -20.92 4.26 -1.97
CA ALA A 70 -21.05 3.86 -3.36
C ALA A 70 -22.31 4.48 -3.99
N PRO A 71 -22.37 4.58 -5.33
CA PRO A 71 -23.58 4.98 -6.03
C PRO A 71 -24.77 4.08 -5.64
N PRO A 72 -26.01 4.62 -5.51
CA PRO A 72 -27.15 3.84 -5.01
C PRO A 72 -27.38 2.49 -5.72
N PRO A 73 -27.33 2.39 -7.08
CA PRO A 73 -27.52 1.11 -7.76
C PRO A 73 -26.46 0.06 -7.41
N VAL A 74 -25.23 0.51 -7.10
CA VAL A 74 -24.13 -0.38 -6.69
C VAL A 74 -24.31 -0.81 -5.24
N LEU A 75 -24.71 0.13 -4.36
CA LEU A 75 -24.95 -0.16 -2.95
C LEU A 75 -26.06 -1.20 -2.76
N GLU A 76 -27.13 -1.15 -3.57
CA GLU A 76 -28.18 -2.18 -3.59
C GLU A 76 -27.62 -3.58 -3.88
N LYS A 77 -26.72 -3.70 -4.86
CA LYS A 77 -26.08 -4.98 -5.19
C LYS A 77 -25.13 -5.45 -4.09
N ILE A 78 -24.40 -4.53 -3.47
CA ILE A 78 -23.55 -4.83 -2.30
C ILE A 78 -24.41 -5.37 -1.15
N ASN A 79 -25.55 -4.72 -0.85
CA ASN A 79 -26.46 -5.16 0.22
C ASN A 79 -27.03 -6.55 -0.04
N LEU A 80 -27.47 -6.84 -1.28
CA LEU A 80 -27.92 -8.18 -1.65
C LEU A 80 -26.81 -9.23 -1.49
N GLY A 81 -25.59 -8.91 -1.96
CA GLY A 81 -24.43 -9.79 -1.81
C GLY A 81 -24.06 -10.03 -0.35
N LYS A 82 -24.08 -8.98 0.47
CA LYS A 82 -23.80 -9.05 1.90
C LYS A 82 -24.83 -9.89 2.65
N GLN A 83 -26.12 -9.67 2.38
CA GLN A 83 -27.19 -10.46 2.98
C GLN A 83 -27.01 -11.96 2.66
N GLY A 84 -26.66 -12.30 1.43
CA GLY A 84 -26.39 -13.68 1.03
C GLY A 84 -25.09 -14.26 1.61
N ALA A 85 -24.11 -13.42 1.95
CA ALA A 85 -22.81 -13.85 2.45
C ALA A 85 -22.78 -14.04 3.98
N ASP A 86 -23.33 -13.10 4.74
CA ASP A 86 -23.24 -13.11 6.21
C ASP A 86 -24.46 -12.53 6.94
N LEU A 87 -25.56 -12.26 6.22
CA LEU A 87 -26.76 -11.54 6.68
C LEU A 87 -26.48 -10.08 7.08
N CYS A 88 -25.68 -9.88 8.12
CA CYS A 88 -25.28 -8.57 8.60
C CYS A 88 -23.94 -8.65 9.35
N THR A 89 -23.23 -7.52 9.42
CA THR A 89 -22.05 -7.42 10.29
C THR A 89 -22.48 -7.45 11.75
N SER A 90 -21.63 -8.01 12.63
CA SER A 90 -21.81 -7.99 14.09
C SER A 90 -22.34 -6.66 14.62
N THR A 91 -23.59 -6.66 15.10
CA THR A 91 -24.23 -5.48 15.71
C THR A 91 -23.45 -5.01 16.94
N LEU A 92 -22.88 -5.94 17.72
CA LEU A 92 -22.05 -5.61 18.87
C LEU A 92 -20.84 -4.77 18.47
N SER A 93 -20.14 -5.18 17.41
CA SER A 93 -18.97 -4.45 16.89
C SER A 93 -19.37 -3.05 16.38
N GLN A 94 -20.53 -2.94 15.72
CA GLN A 94 -21.07 -1.66 15.28
C GLN A 94 -21.40 -0.74 16.47
N LEU A 95 -22.06 -1.26 17.51
CA LEU A 95 -22.40 -0.51 18.72
C LEU A 95 -21.16 -0.08 19.52
N MET A 96 -20.14 -0.91 19.61
CA MET A 96 -18.86 -0.55 20.23
C MET A 96 -18.21 0.64 19.52
N VAL A 97 -18.16 0.61 18.19
CA VAL A 97 -17.59 1.72 17.40
C VAL A 97 -18.46 2.98 17.50
N HIS A 98 -19.79 2.83 17.49
CA HIS A 98 -20.69 3.96 17.71
C HIS A 98 -20.46 4.62 19.08
N ALA A 99 -20.42 3.83 20.16
CA ALA A 99 -20.16 4.34 21.50
C ALA A 99 -18.78 5.01 21.60
N TYR A 100 -17.75 4.46 20.96
CA TYR A 100 -16.43 5.09 20.90
C TYR A 100 -16.48 6.49 20.29
N PHE A 101 -17.22 6.69 19.19
CA PHE A 101 -17.35 8.01 18.56
C PHE A 101 -18.17 9.02 19.38
N GLU A 102 -19.13 8.54 20.18
CA GLU A 102 -19.97 9.38 21.04
C GLU A 102 -19.25 9.80 22.33
N LEU A 103 -18.44 8.90 22.90
CA LEU A 103 -17.90 9.05 24.26
C LEU A 103 -16.43 9.52 24.29
N GLU A 104 -15.65 9.23 23.25
CA GLU A 104 -14.20 9.45 23.24
C GLU A 104 -13.77 10.45 22.16
N ASP A 105 -12.67 11.18 22.41
CA ASP A 105 -12.03 11.99 21.38
C ASP A 105 -11.20 11.11 20.45
N TRP A 106 -11.87 10.53 19.46
CA TRP A 106 -11.21 9.70 18.45
C TRP A 106 -10.15 10.45 17.64
N ARG A 107 -10.25 11.78 17.51
CA ARG A 107 -9.29 12.58 16.75
C ARG A 107 -7.99 12.70 17.53
N ASP A 108 -8.07 12.92 18.83
CA ASP A 108 -6.90 12.91 19.71
C ASP A 108 -6.21 11.54 19.68
N TYR A 109 -6.97 10.45 19.78
CA TYR A 109 -6.43 9.10 19.67
C TYR A 109 -5.69 8.87 18.33
N VAL A 110 -6.30 9.23 17.19
CA VAL A 110 -5.66 9.13 15.87
C VAL A 110 -4.45 10.05 15.76
N GLY A 111 -4.49 11.23 16.39
CA GLY A 111 -3.35 12.12 16.53
C GLY A 111 -2.18 11.44 17.23
N SER A 112 -2.43 10.79 18.38
CA SER A 112 -1.42 10.04 19.12
C SER A 112 -0.79 8.90 18.29
N LEU A 113 -1.60 8.16 17.52
CA LEU A 113 -1.10 7.13 16.60
C LEU A 113 -0.22 7.73 15.51
N THR A 114 -0.59 8.89 14.99
CA THR A 114 0.14 9.60 13.95
C THR A 114 1.53 10.01 14.45
N GLU A 115 1.63 10.52 15.67
CA GLU A 115 2.90 10.89 16.30
C GLU A 115 3.81 9.66 16.52
N ILE A 116 3.25 8.58 17.09
CA ILE A 116 3.98 7.32 17.32
C ILE A 116 4.52 6.75 16.00
N TYR A 117 3.66 6.67 14.98
CA TYR A 117 4.07 6.08 13.70
C TYR A 117 5.00 7.00 12.90
N ARG A 118 4.94 8.32 13.10
CA ARG A 118 5.94 9.25 12.53
C ARG A 118 7.33 8.97 13.09
N ALA A 119 7.48 8.90 14.42
CA ALA A 119 8.75 8.62 15.08
C ALA A 119 9.35 7.27 14.64
N ARG A 120 8.51 6.24 14.53
CA ARG A 120 8.92 4.91 14.05
C ARG A 120 9.30 4.88 12.58
N ARG A 121 8.56 5.59 11.72
CA ARG A 121 8.91 5.75 10.31
C ARG A 121 10.27 6.42 10.18
N ASP A 122 10.49 7.52 10.89
CA ASP A 122 11.75 8.29 10.82
C ASP A 122 12.92 7.44 11.30
N THR A 123 12.75 6.74 12.43
CA THR A 123 13.74 5.77 12.92
C THR A 123 14.07 4.69 11.86
N MET A 124 13.07 4.17 11.16
CA MET A 124 13.31 3.16 10.11
C MET A 124 14.03 3.75 8.90
N LEU A 125 13.72 4.98 8.50
CA LEU A 125 14.38 5.67 7.39
C LEU A 125 15.86 5.93 7.71
N ASP A 126 16.17 6.38 8.94
CA ASP A 126 17.54 6.60 9.40
C ASP A 126 18.32 5.27 9.44
N ALA A 127 17.72 4.23 10.04
CA ALA A 127 18.36 2.90 10.10
C ALA A 127 18.61 2.30 8.71
N LEU A 128 17.71 2.53 7.75
CA LEU A 128 17.90 2.13 6.36
C LEU A 128 19.09 2.84 5.73
N ALA A 129 19.20 4.16 5.91
CA ALA A 129 20.32 4.96 5.41
C ALA A 129 21.68 4.50 5.96
N GLU A 130 21.71 4.04 7.22
CA GLU A 130 22.93 3.54 7.86
C GLU A 130 23.29 2.10 7.46
N SER A 131 22.29 1.24 7.27
CA SER A 131 22.52 -0.22 7.19
C SER A 131 22.44 -0.79 5.77
N PHE A 132 21.71 -0.16 4.86
CA PHE A 132 21.51 -0.67 3.51
C PHE A 132 22.62 -0.21 2.56
N PRO A 133 22.94 -1.00 1.52
CA PRO A 133 24.00 -0.65 0.61
C PRO A 133 23.57 0.54 -0.28
N PRO A 134 24.50 1.36 -0.79
CA PRO A 134 24.18 2.61 -1.49
C PRO A 134 23.31 2.49 -2.74
N GLN A 135 23.22 1.29 -3.32
CA GLN A 135 22.43 0.97 -4.51
C GLN A 135 20.97 0.64 -4.16
N ALA A 136 20.65 0.46 -2.87
CA ALA A 136 19.29 0.25 -2.43
C ALA A 136 18.50 1.56 -2.48
N GLU A 137 17.24 1.46 -2.89
CA GLU A 137 16.31 2.58 -2.92
C GLU A 137 15.12 2.27 -2.02
N TRP A 138 14.54 3.29 -1.39
CA TRP A 138 13.31 3.12 -0.63
C TRP A 138 12.40 4.34 -0.69
N THR A 139 11.12 4.10 -0.47
CA THR A 139 10.12 5.16 -0.38
C THR A 139 10.22 5.91 0.94
N ARG A 140 9.98 7.21 0.92
CA ARG A 140 9.74 8.03 2.12
C ARG A 140 8.23 8.33 2.28
N PRO A 141 7.47 7.53 3.02
CA PRO A 141 6.01 7.70 3.11
C PRO A 141 5.63 8.92 3.97
N ALA A 142 4.71 9.74 3.47
CA ALA A 142 4.08 10.81 4.25
C ALA A 142 2.93 10.32 5.15
N GLY A 143 2.66 9.01 5.17
CA GLY A 143 1.54 8.39 5.90
C GLY A 143 1.47 6.88 5.68
N GLY A 144 0.58 6.20 6.41
CA GLY A 144 0.42 4.74 6.36
C GLY A 144 1.52 3.99 7.10
N LEU A 145 1.59 2.66 6.97
CA LEU A 145 2.35 1.82 7.91
C LEU A 145 3.60 1.15 7.31
N PHE A 146 3.99 1.51 6.09
CA PHE A 146 4.98 0.75 5.33
C PHE A 146 6.00 1.63 4.62
N ILE A 147 7.23 1.13 4.57
CA ILE A 147 8.27 1.54 3.63
C ILE A 147 8.44 0.42 2.61
N TRP A 148 8.53 0.80 1.34
CA TRP A 148 8.89 -0.10 0.26
C TRP A 148 10.36 0.11 -0.09
N ALA A 149 11.16 -0.94 -0.01
CA ALA A 149 12.58 -0.92 -0.37
C ALA A 149 12.84 -1.81 -1.58
N THR A 150 13.80 -1.43 -2.42
CA THR A 150 14.25 -2.16 -3.61
C THR A 150 15.76 -2.27 -3.56
N LEU A 151 16.25 -3.50 -3.61
CA LEU A 151 17.66 -3.85 -3.64
C LEU A 151 18.12 -4.00 -5.10
N PRO A 152 19.44 -4.14 -5.35
CA PRO A 152 19.95 -4.56 -6.65
C PRO A 152 19.28 -5.84 -7.18
N ASP A 153 19.09 -5.91 -8.50
CA ASP A 153 18.32 -6.98 -9.17
C ASP A 153 18.90 -8.39 -8.97
N PHE A 154 20.19 -8.50 -8.63
CA PHE A 154 20.81 -9.79 -8.32
C PHE A 154 20.46 -10.33 -6.93
N ILE A 155 19.81 -9.53 -6.06
CA ILE A 155 19.33 -9.97 -4.76
C ILE A 155 17.86 -10.35 -4.86
N ASP A 156 17.57 -11.63 -4.62
CA ASP A 156 16.21 -12.11 -4.45
C ASP A 156 15.77 -11.98 -2.99
N THR A 157 14.68 -11.24 -2.76
CA THR A 157 14.18 -10.97 -1.41
C THR A 157 13.45 -12.14 -0.77
N THR A 158 12.97 -13.12 -1.55
CA THR A 158 12.43 -14.38 -1.03
C THR A 158 13.56 -15.22 -0.45
N ASP A 159 14.69 -15.32 -1.14
CA ASP A 159 15.89 -15.99 -0.64
C ASP A 159 16.51 -15.22 0.55
N LEU A 160 16.55 -13.89 0.46
CA LEU A 160 17.02 -13.03 1.54
C LEU A 160 16.18 -13.24 2.81
N LEU A 161 14.85 -13.36 2.69
CA LEU A 161 13.97 -13.62 3.84
C LEU A 161 14.31 -14.94 4.54
N ALA A 162 14.61 -15.99 3.77
CA ALA A 162 14.98 -17.29 4.35
C ALA A 162 16.24 -17.19 5.23
N ARG A 163 17.21 -16.35 4.83
CA ARG A 163 18.42 -16.05 5.61
C ARG A 163 18.11 -15.14 6.79
N ALA A 164 17.41 -14.04 6.56
CA ALA A 164 17.04 -13.05 7.57
C ALA A 164 16.25 -13.66 8.75
N ARG A 165 15.43 -14.69 8.50
CA ARG A 165 14.72 -15.42 9.56
C ARG A 165 15.66 -16.12 10.55
N ARG A 166 16.87 -16.54 10.12
CA ARG A 166 17.88 -17.11 11.02
C ARG A 166 18.43 -16.06 11.98
N GLU A 167 18.43 -14.80 11.55
CA GLU A 167 18.75 -13.63 12.38
C GLU A 167 17.56 -13.11 13.19
N ASN A 168 16.44 -13.84 13.26
CA ASN A 168 15.22 -13.42 13.95
C ASN A 168 14.64 -12.08 13.45
N VAL A 169 14.75 -11.80 12.15
CA VAL A 169 14.09 -10.66 11.51
C VAL A 169 13.30 -11.13 10.29
N ALA A 170 12.17 -10.46 10.01
CA ALA A 170 11.30 -10.79 8.90
C ALA A 170 10.76 -9.53 8.23
N PHE A 171 10.50 -9.66 6.93
CA PHE A 171 9.84 -8.67 6.08
C PHE A 171 8.96 -9.43 5.07
N VAL A 172 8.18 -8.70 4.28
CA VAL A 172 7.38 -9.32 3.21
C VAL A 172 8.10 -9.16 1.87
N PRO A 173 8.46 -10.25 1.18
CA PRO A 173 9.06 -10.18 -0.16
C PRO A 173 8.12 -9.50 -1.15
N GLY A 174 8.69 -8.77 -2.09
CA GLY A 174 7.95 -7.86 -2.96
C GLY A 174 7.25 -8.54 -4.14
N GLU A 175 7.66 -9.76 -4.50
CA GLU A 175 7.12 -10.52 -5.63
C GLU A 175 5.58 -10.63 -5.58
N GLY A 176 5.02 -10.87 -4.39
CA GLY A 176 3.56 -10.98 -4.20
C GLY A 176 2.78 -9.68 -4.43
N ALA A 177 3.45 -8.53 -4.60
CA ALA A 177 2.82 -7.26 -4.92
C ALA A 177 2.70 -6.99 -6.43
N PHE A 178 3.26 -7.85 -7.28
CA PHE A 178 3.23 -7.71 -8.74
C PHE A 178 2.57 -8.92 -9.41
N LEU A 179 1.86 -8.69 -10.50
CA LEU A 179 1.19 -9.74 -11.29
C LEU A 179 2.03 -10.18 -12.52
N ASP A 180 3.12 -9.49 -12.80
CA ASP A 180 3.95 -9.64 -14.02
C ASP A 180 5.36 -10.18 -13.73
N GLY A 181 5.56 -10.77 -12.55
CA GLY A 181 6.85 -11.36 -12.13
C GLY A 181 7.91 -10.35 -11.67
N ARG A 182 7.58 -9.06 -11.59
CA ARG A 182 8.45 -8.04 -10.98
C ARG A 182 8.50 -8.15 -9.44
N GLY A 183 9.36 -7.35 -8.82
CA GLY A 183 9.39 -7.17 -7.36
C GLY A 183 10.23 -8.19 -6.61
N ARG A 184 10.94 -9.09 -7.30
CA ARG A 184 11.85 -10.06 -6.67
C ARG A 184 12.94 -9.40 -5.84
N SER A 185 13.45 -8.24 -6.27
CA SER A 185 14.43 -7.43 -5.54
C SER A 185 13.81 -6.45 -4.54
N SER A 186 12.48 -6.42 -4.40
CA SER A 186 11.80 -5.48 -3.52
C SER A 186 11.28 -6.13 -2.25
N MET A 187 11.08 -5.34 -1.19
CA MET A 187 10.50 -5.79 0.06
C MET A 187 9.60 -4.72 0.68
N ARG A 188 8.60 -5.17 1.45
CA ARG A 188 7.76 -4.30 2.28
C ARG A 188 8.17 -4.41 3.75
N LEU A 189 8.55 -3.27 4.31
CA LEU A 189 8.94 -3.10 5.71
C LEU A 189 7.80 -2.42 6.46
N ASN A 190 7.45 -2.94 7.65
CA ASN A 190 6.40 -2.37 8.51
C ASN A 190 7.03 -1.79 9.78
N PHE A 191 6.66 -0.56 10.11
CA PHE A 191 7.12 0.13 11.32
C PHE A 191 6.03 0.27 12.39
N SER A 192 4.83 -0.27 12.18
CA SER A 192 3.72 -0.07 13.13
C SER A 192 3.76 -1.00 14.34
N GLY A 193 4.32 -2.20 14.20
CA GLY A 193 4.30 -3.25 15.22
C GLY A 193 5.56 -3.35 16.08
N SER A 194 6.55 -2.48 15.88
CA SER A 194 7.83 -2.52 16.60
C SER A 194 8.15 -1.13 17.16
N ASP A 195 8.73 -1.09 18.34
CA ASP A 195 9.34 0.13 18.88
C ASP A 195 10.63 0.48 18.09
N GLU A 196 11.11 1.69 18.33
CA GLU A 196 12.22 2.32 17.64
C GLU A 196 13.53 1.51 17.78
N ASP A 197 13.79 0.92 18.95
CA ASP A 197 14.99 0.12 19.19
C ASP A 197 14.94 -1.20 18.42
N ARG A 198 13.78 -1.88 18.41
CA ARG A 198 13.56 -3.08 17.60
C ARG A 198 13.63 -2.78 16.11
N ILE A 199 13.20 -1.59 15.68
CA ILE A 199 13.33 -1.15 14.29
C ILE A 199 14.80 -1.04 13.91
N ARG A 200 15.61 -0.33 14.71
CA ARG A 200 17.05 -0.18 14.44
C ARG A 200 17.74 -1.54 14.35
N GLU A 201 17.50 -2.39 15.34
CA GLU A 201 18.12 -3.72 15.37
C GLU A 201 17.64 -4.61 14.21
N GLY A 202 16.35 -4.58 13.88
CA GLY A 202 15.81 -5.33 12.76
C GLY A 202 16.41 -4.90 11.42
N ILE A 203 16.47 -3.60 11.15
CA ILE A 203 17.07 -3.08 9.92
C ILE A 203 18.57 -3.36 9.85
N ARG A 204 19.30 -3.23 10.97
CA ARG A 204 20.72 -3.59 11.06
C ARG A 204 20.94 -5.05 10.66
N ARG A 205 20.16 -5.98 11.21
CA ARG A 205 20.25 -7.42 10.87
C ARG A 205 19.96 -7.69 9.39
N ILE A 206 18.95 -7.04 8.83
CA ILE A 206 18.67 -7.14 7.39
C ILE A 206 19.87 -6.62 6.58
N GLY A 207 20.44 -5.48 6.99
CA GLY A 207 21.63 -4.89 6.37
C GLY A 207 22.83 -5.84 6.35
N GLU A 208 23.11 -6.53 7.46
CA GLU A 208 24.21 -7.52 7.52
C GLU A 208 24.00 -8.68 6.54
N VAL A 209 22.78 -9.24 6.47
CA VAL A 209 22.47 -10.30 5.50
C VAL A 209 22.60 -9.80 4.06
N ILE A 210 22.21 -8.54 3.78
CA ILE A 210 22.40 -7.93 2.46
C ILE A 210 23.89 -7.79 2.13
N LYS A 211 24.72 -7.30 3.07
CA LYS A 211 26.16 -7.14 2.87
C LYS A 211 26.82 -8.48 2.51
N GLU A 212 26.44 -9.57 3.17
CA GLU A 212 26.91 -10.91 2.81
C GLU A 212 26.55 -11.31 1.37
N GLN A 213 25.33 -11.00 0.91
CA GLN A 213 24.92 -11.28 -0.46
C GLN A 213 25.65 -10.43 -1.49
N VAL A 214 25.89 -9.15 -1.19
CA VAL A 214 26.66 -8.25 -2.06
C VAL A 214 28.12 -8.74 -2.18
N ALA A 215 28.76 -9.10 -1.07
CA ALA A 215 30.12 -9.63 -1.05
C ALA A 215 30.24 -10.96 -1.80
N LEU A 216 29.26 -11.87 -1.62
CA LEU A 216 29.20 -13.13 -2.34
C LEU A 216 29.06 -12.90 -3.86
N TYR A 217 28.17 -11.98 -4.28
CA TYR A 217 28.01 -11.65 -5.69
C TYR A 217 29.32 -11.11 -6.29
N GLY A 218 29.97 -10.14 -5.65
CA GLY A 218 31.25 -9.59 -6.13
C GLY A 218 32.37 -10.64 -6.22
N THR A 219 32.41 -11.59 -5.27
CA THR A 219 33.37 -12.72 -5.30
C THR A 219 33.12 -13.64 -6.51
N LEU A 220 31.85 -13.91 -6.83
CA LEU A 220 31.47 -14.81 -7.92
C LEU A 220 31.61 -14.18 -9.31
N THR A 221 31.36 -12.88 -9.45
CA THR A 221 31.37 -12.19 -10.75
C THR A 221 32.69 -11.50 -11.06
N GLY A 222 33.54 -11.26 -10.05
CA GLY A 222 34.76 -10.46 -10.21
C GLY A 222 34.47 -8.97 -10.47
N GLU A 223 33.20 -8.55 -10.42
CA GLU A 223 32.84 -7.14 -10.48
C GLU A 223 33.19 -6.47 -9.14
N PRO A 224 33.86 -5.31 -9.13
CA PRO A 224 34.01 -4.53 -7.91
C PRO A 224 32.64 -4.20 -7.35
N GLU A 225 32.55 -4.03 -6.02
CA GLU A 225 31.29 -3.62 -5.36
C GLU A 225 30.61 -2.51 -6.19
N PRO A 226 29.37 -2.73 -6.66
CA PRO A 226 28.74 -1.79 -7.59
C PRO A 226 28.70 -0.40 -6.96
N GLN A 227 29.28 0.62 -7.59
CA GLN A 227 29.24 1.96 -7.02
C GLN A 227 27.81 2.52 -7.03
N ALA A 228 27.46 3.31 -6.01
CA ALA A 228 26.15 3.93 -5.86
C ALA A 228 25.69 4.57 -7.17
N LYS A 229 24.53 4.16 -7.70
CA LYS A 229 23.80 5.05 -8.61
C LYS A 229 23.25 6.21 -7.78
N ALA A 230 23.21 7.40 -8.38
CA ALA A 230 22.80 8.63 -7.74
C ALA A 230 21.51 8.45 -6.90
N ALA A 231 21.47 9.13 -5.75
CA ALA A 231 20.42 9.10 -4.74
C ALA A 231 19.00 9.02 -5.35
N PRO A 232 18.05 8.35 -4.66
CA PRO A 232 16.73 8.15 -5.22
C PRO A 232 16.13 9.50 -5.60
N ARG A 233 15.68 9.60 -6.86
CA ARG A 233 14.71 10.63 -7.19
C ARG A 233 13.61 10.50 -6.15
N GLN A 234 13.21 11.63 -5.55
CA GLN A 234 11.88 11.69 -4.96
C GLN A 234 10.92 11.04 -5.98
N ALA A 235 9.81 10.47 -5.52
CA ALA A 235 8.68 10.32 -6.43
C ALA A 235 8.24 11.76 -6.81
N VAL A 236 9.04 12.44 -7.64
CA VAL A 236 8.65 13.55 -8.46
C VAL A 236 7.40 13.00 -9.13
N ALA A 237 6.32 13.76 -9.03
CA ALA A 237 5.19 13.52 -9.88
C ALA A 237 5.72 13.62 -11.33
N GLU A 238 6.17 12.50 -11.89
CA GLU A 238 6.39 12.41 -13.32
C GLU A 238 5.04 12.77 -13.92
N GLU A 239 5.03 13.91 -14.62
CA GLU A 239 3.94 14.37 -15.47
C GLU A 239 3.71 13.43 -16.66
N ASP A 240 4.52 12.37 -16.78
CA ASP A 240 4.32 11.34 -17.79
C ASP A 240 3.14 10.45 -17.39
N GLY A 241 1.98 10.78 -17.95
CA GLY A 241 0.76 10.01 -17.81
C GLY A 241 1.06 8.54 -18.13
N GLY A 242 0.98 7.69 -17.10
CA GLY A 242 1.32 6.27 -17.20
C GLY A 242 0.81 5.65 -18.50
N ARG A 243 1.71 4.98 -19.23
CA ARG A 243 1.45 4.41 -20.55
C ARG A 243 0.16 3.59 -20.53
N VAL A 244 -0.88 4.09 -21.19
CA VAL A 244 -2.18 3.42 -21.28
C VAL A 244 -2.00 2.12 -22.06
N VAL A 245 -1.99 0.99 -21.36
CA VAL A 245 -2.05 -0.33 -22.00
C VAL A 245 -3.44 -0.49 -22.60
N LYS A 246 -3.52 -0.64 -23.93
CA LYS A 246 -4.79 -0.91 -24.61
C LYS A 246 -5.28 -2.30 -24.20
N LEU A 247 -6.33 -2.34 -23.37
CA LEU A 247 -7.08 -3.57 -23.12
C LEU A 247 -7.71 -4.05 -24.44
N PRO A 248 -7.57 -5.33 -24.82
CA PRO A 248 -8.21 -5.86 -26.01
C PRO A 248 -9.73 -5.69 -25.87
N ARG A 249 -10.35 -4.96 -26.79
CA ARG A 249 -11.81 -4.83 -26.85
C ARG A 249 -12.39 -6.23 -27.06
N ARG A 250 -13.26 -6.70 -26.15
CA ARG A 250 -14.09 -7.87 -26.42
C ARG A 250 -14.86 -7.58 -27.72
N GLY A 251 -14.57 -8.35 -28.77
CA GLY A 251 -15.20 -8.19 -30.07
C GLY A 251 -16.72 -8.22 -29.92
N ALA A 252 -17.39 -7.22 -30.49
CA ALA A 252 -18.82 -7.25 -30.74
C ALA A 252 -19.09 -8.40 -31.73
N GLY A 253 -19.52 -9.56 -31.22
CA GLY A 253 -19.55 -10.76 -32.03
C GLY A 253 -20.24 -11.94 -31.36
N ARG A 254 -21.49 -11.77 -30.91
CA ARG A 254 -22.46 -12.87 -30.88
C ARG A 254 -23.77 -12.38 -31.48
N GLY A 255 -23.89 -12.61 -32.79
CA GLY A 255 -25.13 -12.45 -33.51
C GLY A 255 -26.23 -13.27 -32.86
N ARG A 256 -27.40 -12.64 -32.72
CA ARG A 256 -28.67 -13.31 -32.46
C ARG A 256 -28.85 -14.42 -33.50
N ARG A 257 -28.83 -15.69 -33.08
CA ARG A 257 -29.50 -16.73 -33.85
C ARG A 257 -30.98 -16.66 -33.51
N ALA A 258 -31.75 -16.09 -34.43
CA ALA A 258 -33.15 -16.43 -34.58
C ALA A 258 -33.21 -17.89 -35.06
N GLY A 259 -33.96 -18.73 -34.36
CA GLY A 259 -34.28 -20.08 -34.77
C GLY A 259 -35.76 -20.29 -34.48
N GLY A 260 -36.59 -20.05 -35.49
CA GLY A 260 -37.95 -20.55 -35.54
C GLY A 260 -37.97 -21.88 -36.26
N SER A 261 -38.57 -22.87 -35.62
CA SER A 261 -39.50 -23.87 -36.16
C SER A 261 -40.14 -24.58 -34.99
#